data_AF-A0AAN1CUG4-F1
#
_entry.id   AF-A0AAN1CUG4-F1
#
_cell.length_a   1.000
_cell.length_b   1.000
_cell.length_c   1.000
_cell.angle_alpha   90.00
_cell.angle_beta   90.00
_cell.angle_gamma   90.00
#
_symmetry.space_group_name_H-M   'P 1'
#
loop_
_entity.id
_entity.type
_entity.pdbx_description
1 polymer ?
#
loop_
_entity_poly.entity_id
_entity_poly.type
_entity_poly.pdbx_seq_one_letter_code
_entity_poly.pdbx_strand_id
1 'polypeptide(L)'
;MSDSQNLAGKWQVTHLNGEVIVAGGEIVRPSLLITERMEVSGNAGCNNFIGRAEYEAGSFRIPHMGMTMMFCAMPAMDVESTFAGAMKSWSVVSFENETLYLDGPNGQVVLERF
;
A
#
# COMPACT_ATOMS: atom_id res chain seq x y z
N MET A 1 23.41 -1.39 4.80
CA MET A 1 22.33 -0.43 5.13
C MET A 1 21.06 -1.26 5.15
N SER A 2 20.31 -1.30 6.26
CA SER A 2 19.18 -2.24 6.37
C SER A 2 18.03 -1.78 5.47
N ASP A 3 17.52 -2.67 4.62
CA ASP A 3 16.43 -2.37 3.69
C ASP A 3 15.17 -1.82 4.39
N SER A 4 14.98 -2.16 5.67
CA SER A 4 13.91 -1.62 6.52
C SER A 4 13.98 -0.10 6.75
N GLN A 5 15.16 0.51 6.70
CA GLN A 5 15.31 1.97 6.81
C GLN A 5 14.84 2.69 5.55
N ASN A 6 14.89 2.02 4.40
CA ASN A 6 14.42 2.60 3.14
C ASN A 6 12.89 2.61 3.04
N LEU A 7 12.21 1.73 3.77
CA LEU A 7 10.74 1.63 3.79
C LEU A 7 10.06 2.75 4.59
N ALA A 8 10.72 3.29 5.62
CA ALA A 8 10.15 4.37 6.41
C ALA A 8 9.95 5.62 5.53
N GLY A 9 8.77 6.22 5.56
CA GLY A 9 8.43 7.38 4.72
C GLY A 9 6.97 7.45 4.36
N LYS A 10 6.63 8.49 3.59
CA LYS A 10 5.33 8.66 2.97
C LYS A 10 5.39 8.18 1.53
N TRP A 11 4.39 7.39 1.16
CA TRP A 11 4.28 6.72 -0.11
C TRP A 11 2.90 6.97 -0.69
N GLN A 12 2.85 7.17 -1.98
CA GLN A 12 1.64 7.37 -2.76
C GLN A 12 1.52 6.21 -3.74
N VAL A 13 0.44 5.43 -3.66
CA VAL A 13 0.19 4.37 -4.63
C VAL A 13 -0.19 5.01 -5.97
N THR A 14 0.55 4.66 -7.02
CA THR A 14 0.31 5.17 -8.37
C THR A 14 -0.28 4.11 -9.28
N HIS A 15 0.11 2.85 -9.10
CA HIS A 15 -0.38 1.74 -9.91
C HIS A 15 -0.70 0.50 -9.06
N LEU A 16 -1.78 -0.18 -9.44
CA LEU A 16 -2.13 -1.52 -8.98
C LEU A 16 -2.20 -2.44 -10.20
N ASN A 17 -1.46 -3.54 -10.20
CA ASN A 17 -1.37 -4.48 -11.31
C ASN A 17 -0.97 -3.85 -12.65
N GLY A 18 -0.15 -2.79 -12.60
CA GLY A 18 0.26 -2.03 -13.78
C GLY A 18 -0.78 -1.03 -14.30
N GLU A 19 -1.94 -0.92 -13.66
CA GLU A 19 -3.00 0.01 -14.03
C GLU A 19 -3.07 1.20 -13.07
N VAL A 20 -3.38 2.39 -13.61
CA VAL A 20 -3.68 3.57 -12.79
C VAL A 20 -5.00 3.33 -12.07
N ILE A 21 -5.03 3.64 -10.78
CA ILE A 21 -6.20 3.46 -9.95
C ILE A 21 -7.23 4.54 -10.27
N VAL A 22 -8.33 4.16 -10.91
CA VAL A 22 -9.43 5.07 -11.24
C VAL A 22 -10.68 4.62 -10.50
N ALA A 23 -11.30 5.53 -9.74
CA ALA A 23 -12.62 5.31 -9.16
C ALA A 23 -13.58 6.45 -9.47
N GLY A 24 -14.76 6.10 -9.99
CA GLY A 24 -15.84 7.06 -10.27
C GLY A 24 -15.49 8.03 -11.40
N GLY A 25 -14.51 7.70 -12.24
CA GLY A 25 -13.99 8.60 -13.27
C GLY A 25 -12.86 9.52 -12.80
N GLU A 26 -12.44 9.43 -11.54
CA GLU A 26 -11.33 10.19 -10.97
C GLU A 26 -10.15 9.28 -10.63
N ILE A 27 -8.93 9.79 -10.78
CA ILE A 27 -7.73 9.08 -10.34
C ILE A 27 -7.69 9.12 -8.81
N VAL A 28 -7.73 7.94 -8.19
CA VAL A 28 -7.59 7.79 -6.74
C VAL A 28 -6.13 7.48 -6.44
N ARG A 29 -5.57 8.16 -5.44
CA ARG A 29 -4.20 7.93 -5.00
C ARG A 29 -4.22 7.53 -3.52
N PRO A 30 -4.32 6.23 -3.22
CA PRO A 30 -4.13 5.72 -1.87
C PRO A 30 -2.76 6.13 -1.34
N SER A 31 -2.69 6.46 -0.05
CA SER A 31 -1.45 6.87 0.62
C SER A 31 -1.07 5.86 1.70
N LEU A 32 0.23 5.71 1.92
CA LEU A 32 0.82 4.83 2.91
C LEU A 32 1.97 5.57 3.61
N LEU A 33 1.84 5.74 4.92
CA LEU A 33 2.90 6.19 5.80
C LEU A 33 3.45 4.98 6.55
N ILE A 34 4.76 4.79 6.50
CA ILE A 34 5.49 3.78 7.27
C ILE A 34 6.42 4.51 8.23
N THR A 35 6.30 4.22 9.53
CA THR A 35 7.21 4.77 10.55
C THR A 35 8.46 3.91 10.69
N GLU A 36 9.50 4.44 11.34
CA GLU A 36 10.71 3.67 11.67
C GLU A 36 10.43 2.44 12.56
N ARG A 37 9.27 2.40 13.23
CA ARG A 37 8.80 1.27 14.06
C ARG A 37 7.96 0.26 13.28
N MET A 38 7.93 0.36 11.95
CA MET A 38 7.08 -0.42 11.05
C MET A 38 5.58 -0.25 11.34
N GLU A 39 5.18 0.87 11.93
CA GLU A 39 3.76 1.20 12.06
C GLU A 39 3.30 1.82 10.75
N VAL A 40 2.12 1.40 10.27
CA VAL A 40 1.58 1.85 9.00
C VAL A 40 0.26 2.56 9.21
N SER A 41 0.06 3.62 8.44
CA SER A 41 -1.21 4.36 8.41
C SER A 41 -1.40 5.01 7.06
N GLY A 42 -2.63 5.30 6.67
CA GLY A 42 -2.87 5.97 5.40
C GLY A 42 -4.31 5.85 4.95
N ASN A 43 -4.51 6.09 3.67
CA ASN A 43 -5.81 5.98 3.01
C ASN A 43 -5.74 4.92 1.91
N ALA A 44 -6.68 3.98 1.91
CA ALA A 44 -6.77 2.89 0.94
C ALA A 44 -7.65 3.24 -0.29
N GLY A 45 -7.94 4.53 -0.50
CA GLY A 45 -8.83 5.06 -1.55
C GLY A 45 -10.19 5.49 -1.01
N CYS A 46 -10.87 4.62 -0.25
CA CYS A 46 -12.11 4.95 0.43
C CYS A 46 -11.89 5.10 1.94
N ASN A 47 -11.47 4.02 2.60
CA ASN A 47 -11.23 4.03 4.04
C ASN A 47 -9.80 4.39 4.43
N ASN A 48 -9.67 4.97 5.63
CA ASN A 48 -8.38 5.10 6.28
C ASN A 48 -8.02 3.79 6.95
N PHE A 49 -6.74 3.46 6.96
CA PHE A 49 -6.22 2.26 7.58
C PHE A 49 -5.06 2.55 8.53
N ILE A 50 -4.89 1.68 9.49
CA ILE A 50 -3.76 1.62 10.41
C ILE A 50 -3.33 0.17 10.59
N GLY A 51 -2.07 -0.06 10.93
CA GLY A 51 -1.57 -1.41 11.21
C GLY A 51 -0.12 -1.44 11.61
N ARG A 52 0.44 -2.64 11.60
CA ARG A 52 1.87 -2.87 11.75
C ARG A 52 2.35 -3.70 10.57
N ALA A 53 3.35 -3.20 9.87
CA ALA A 53 4.03 -3.95 8.84
C ALA A 53 5.09 -4.88 9.44
N GLU A 54 5.34 -5.96 8.71
CA GLU A 54 6.43 -6.89 8.95
C GLU A 54 7.32 -6.89 7.72
N TYR A 55 8.64 -6.86 7.95
CA TYR A 55 9.63 -6.94 6.90
C TYR A 55 10.65 -8.02 7.25
N GLU A 56 10.73 -9.06 6.41
CA GLU A 56 11.62 -10.20 6.62
C GLU A 56 12.20 -10.65 5.29
N ALA A 57 13.53 -10.78 5.22
CA ALA A 57 14.25 -11.34 4.07
C ALA A 57 13.85 -10.74 2.69
N GLY A 58 13.64 -9.42 2.60
CA GLY A 58 13.23 -8.78 1.34
C GLY A 58 11.72 -8.79 1.09
N SER A 59 10.92 -9.35 1.99
CA SER A 59 9.47 -9.42 1.85
C SER A 59 8.77 -8.52 2.87
N PHE A 60 7.68 -7.90 2.44
CA PHE A 60 6.85 -7.00 3.24
C PHE A 60 5.42 -7.52 3.31
N ARG A 61 4.78 -7.38 4.47
CA ARG A 61 3.32 -7.58 4.63
C ARG A 61 2.76 -6.74 5.76
N ILE A 62 1.44 -6.57 5.79
CA ILE A 62 0.68 -5.94 6.86
C ILE A 62 -0.40 -6.95 7.31
N PRO A 63 -0.09 -7.88 8.23
CA PRO A 63 -1.00 -8.98 8.56
C PRO A 63 -2.28 -8.49 9.26
N HIS A 64 -2.16 -7.42 10.05
CA HIS A 64 -3.27 -6.84 10.79
C HIS A 64 -3.47 -5.38 10.38
N MET A 65 -4.53 -5.14 9.61
CA MET A 65 -4.98 -3.80 9.22
C MET A 65 -6.32 -3.50 9.91
N GLY A 66 -6.34 -2.44 10.71
CA GLY A 66 -7.57 -1.79 11.17
C GLY A 66 -8.00 -0.76 10.14
N MET A 67 -9.28 -0.75 9.76
CA MET A 67 -9.84 0.18 8.77
C MET A 67 -11.06 0.89 9.33
N THR A 68 -11.32 2.10 8.85
CA THR A 68 -12.60 2.77 9.09
C THR A 68 -13.73 2.06 8.31
N MET A 69 -14.99 2.33 8.67
CA MET A 69 -16.18 1.81 7.98
C MET A 69 -16.94 2.94 7.28
N MET A 70 -16.27 3.69 6.43
CA MET A 70 -16.90 4.62 5.49
C MET A 70 -17.45 3.84 4.30
N PHE A 71 -18.65 4.22 3.87
CA PHE A 71 -19.27 3.68 2.67
C PHE A 71 -19.01 4.63 1.51
N CYS A 72 -18.13 4.24 0.58
CA CYS A 72 -17.91 4.97 -0.67
C CYS A 72 -18.65 4.31 -1.81
N ALA A 73 -18.98 5.08 -2.85
CA ALA A 73 -19.51 4.52 -4.08
C ALA A 73 -18.48 3.61 -4.76
N MET A 74 -18.94 2.56 -5.44
CA MET A 74 -18.09 1.80 -6.34
C MET A 74 -17.55 2.69 -7.46
N PRO A 75 -16.31 2.46 -7.91
CA PRO A 75 -15.43 1.34 -7.59
C PRO A 75 -14.40 1.66 -6.49
N ALA A 76 -14.58 2.72 -5.69
CA ALA A 76 -13.61 3.09 -4.65
C ALA A 76 -13.47 2.01 -3.56
N MET A 77 -14.55 1.27 -3.28
CA MET A 77 -14.51 0.09 -2.40
C MET A 77 -13.72 -1.09 -2.99
N ASP A 78 -13.77 -1.29 -4.32
CA ASP A 78 -13.03 -2.37 -4.98
C ASP A 78 -11.53 -2.09 -4.91
N VAL A 79 -11.14 -0.83 -5.13
CA VAL A 79 -9.77 -0.34 -4.94
C VAL A 79 -9.29 -0.62 -3.52
N GLU A 80 -10.09 -0.26 -2.51
CA GLU A 80 -9.73 -0.52 -1.10
C GLU A 80 -9.51 -2.01 -0.85
N SER A 81 -10.42 -2.87 -1.29
CA SER A 81 -10.33 -4.31 -1.06
C SER A 81 -9.11 -4.93 -1.74
N THR A 82 -8.81 -4.48 -2.96
CA THR A 82 -7.65 -4.92 -3.75
C THR A 82 -6.35 -4.50 -3.09
N PHE A 83 -6.25 -3.22 -2.72
CA PHE A 83 -5.09 -2.68 -2.01
C PHE A 83 -4.86 -3.39 -0.67
N ALA A 84 -5.92 -3.55 0.13
CA ALA A 84 -5.85 -4.26 1.41
C ALA A 84 -5.42 -5.72 1.24
N GLY A 85 -5.93 -6.40 0.21
CA GLY A 85 -5.57 -7.78 -0.11
C GLY A 85 -4.10 -7.92 -0.49
N ALA A 86 -3.59 -7.03 -1.34
CA ALA A 86 -2.19 -6.99 -1.73
C ALA A 86 -1.28 -6.78 -0.51
N MET A 87 -1.61 -5.80 0.33
CA MET A 87 -0.83 -5.45 1.52
C MET A 87 -0.83 -6.54 2.61
N LYS A 88 -1.90 -7.33 2.73
CA LYS A 88 -1.98 -8.42 3.72
C LYS A 88 -1.08 -9.61 3.41
N SER A 89 -0.78 -9.83 2.13
CA SER A 89 0.05 -10.95 1.69
C SER A 89 1.52 -10.54 1.63
N TRP A 90 2.40 -11.53 1.78
CA TRP A 90 3.82 -11.31 1.56
C TRP A 90 4.06 -10.86 0.13
N SER A 91 4.72 -9.72 -0.01
CA SER A 91 5.12 -9.14 -1.27
C SER A 91 6.63 -8.91 -1.24
N VAL A 92 7.32 -9.30 -2.31
CA VAL A 92 8.74 -9.03 -2.48
C VAL A 92 8.91 -7.53 -2.69
N VAL A 93 9.81 -6.94 -1.91
CA VAL A 93 10.12 -5.52 -1.95
C VAL A 93 11.26 -5.28 -2.94
N SER A 94 11.05 -4.36 -3.87
CA SER A 94 12.13 -3.78 -4.68
C SER A 94 12.02 -2.25 -4.60
N PHE A 95 13.17 -1.58 -4.49
CA PHE A 95 13.21 -0.13 -4.39
C PHE A 95 14.17 0.43 -5.45
N GLU A 96 13.63 1.25 -6.35
CA GLU A 96 14.39 1.87 -7.44
C GLU A 96 13.97 3.33 -7.60
N ASN A 97 14.92 4.27 -7.64
CA ASN A 97 14.66 5.70 -7.92
C ASN A 97 13.48 6.29 -7.13
N GLU A 98 13.44 6.09 -5.81
CA GLU A 98 12.34 6.59 -4.94
C GLU A 98 10.97 5.95 -5.19
N THR A 99 10.94 4.89 -5.98
CA THR A 99 9.77 4.06 -6.25
C THR A 99 9.90 2.71 -5.54
N LEU A 100 8.87 2.35 -4.81
CA LEU A 100 8.71 1.08 -4.12
C LEU A 100 7.81 0.18 -4.94
N TYR A 101 8.31 -1.00 -5.27
CA TYR A 101 7.58 -2.07 -5.94
C TYR A 101 7.34 -3.18 -4.94
N LEU A 102 6.07 -3.55 -4.77
CA LEU A 102 5.65 -4.69 -3.97
C LEU A 102 5.06 -5.73 -4.93
N ASP A 103 5.77 -6.83 -5.12
CA ASP A 103 5.33 -7.92 -5.99
C ASP A 103 4.83 -9.09 -5.15
N GLY A 104 3.51 -9.31 -5.15
CA GLY A 104 2.88 -10.33 -4.32
C GLY A 104 1.90 -11.21 -5.10
N PRO A 105 1.39 -12.28 -4.47
CA PRO A 105 0.45 -13.21 -5.12
C PRO A 105 -0.89 -12.56 -5.49
N ASN A 106 -1.24 -11.44 -4.85
CA ASN A 106 -2.47 -10.69 -5.09
C ASN A 106 -2.26 -9.52 -6.07
N GLY A 107 -1.07 -9.40 -6.64
CA GLY A 107 -0.76 -8.34 -7.57
C GLY A 107 0.51 -7.56 -7.25
N GLN A 108 0.85 -6.68 -8.19
CA GLN A 108 1.94 -5.72 -8.04
C GLN A 108 1.40 -4.36 -7.59
N VAL A 109 2.00 -3.78 -6.56
CA VAL A 109 1.71 -2.43 -6.09
C VAL A 109 2.92 -1.54 -6.33
N VAL A 110 2.72 -0.43 -7.03
CA VAL A 110 3.77 0.57 -7.27
C VAL A 110 3.47 1.81 -6.43
N LEU A 111 4.43 2.21 -5.61
CA LEU A 111 4.33 3.37 -4.74
C LEU A 111 5.48 4.33 -4.96
N GLU A 112 5.19 5.62 -4.98
CA GLU A 112 6.18 6.69 -5.13
C GLU A 112 6.30 7.49 -3.83
N ARG A 113 7.52 7.86 -3.44
CA ARG A 113 7.75 8.68 -2.25
C ARG A 113 7.35 10.15 -2.50
N PHE A 114 6.80 10.83 -1.49
CA PHE A 114 6.45 12.26 -1.54
C PHE A 114 6.66 13.00 -0.21
#